data_AF-A0A0A2VXB0-F1
#
_entry.id   AF-A0A0A2VXB0-F1
#
_cell.length_a   1.000
_cell.length_b   1.000
_cell.length_c   1.000
_cell.angle_alpha   90.00
_cell.angle_beta   90.00
_cell.angle_gamma   90.00
#
_symmetry.space_group_name_H-M   'P 1'
#
loop_
_entity.id
_entity.type
_entity.pdbx_description
1 polymer ?
#
loop_
_entity_poly.entity_id
_entity_poly.type
_entity_poly.pdbx_seq_one_letter_code
_entity_poly.pdbx_strand_id
1 'polypeptide(L)'
;MQFVGRHPILSLAWVGLLAAVLFMTFKGLASKVKVITRGEATRLINKEDAVVVDVRQRDDFRKGHIANSLNVLPTEIKSGNFGELEKHKAKPIIVVCANGVSSQESAALLHKAGFEQVALLKEGIAGWSGENLPLVRGVAFQELPIDGDAAKREEMIKRSGRTTVPQIFIDAQHIGGCDDLYALDARGGLDPLLS
;
A
#
# COMPACT_ATOMS: atom_id res chain seq x y z
N MET A 1 -12.00 46.18 33.78
CA MET A 1 -13.13 46.64 32.94
C MET A 1 -12.95 48.03 32.32
N GLN A 2 -12.19 48.97 32.92
CA GLN A 2 -12.09 50.36 32.41
C GLN A 2 -11.52 50.51 30.99
N PHE A 3 -10.67 49.58 30.53
CA PHE A 3 -10.09 49.61 29.18
C PHE A 3 -11.11 49.25 28.08
N VAL A 4 -11.94 48.23 28.33
CA VAL A 4 -12.96 47.75 27.38
C VAL A 4 -14.02 48.82 27.10
N GLY A 5 -14.42 49.57 28.15
CA GLY A 5 -15.36 50.69 28.01
C GLY A 5 -14.77 51.93 27.34
N ARG A 6 -13.45 52.15 27.42
CA ARG A 6 -12.77 53.34 26.84
C ARG A 6 -12.27 53.11 25.41
N HIS A 7 -11.96 51.87 25.04
CA HIS A 7 -11.45 51.50 23.71
C HIS A 7 -12.18 50.27 23.15
N PRO A 8 -13.47 50.40 22.78
CA PRO A 8 -14.28 49.28 22.30
C PRO A 8 -13.78 48.72 20.95
N ILE A 9 -13.30 49.59 20.06
CA ILE A 9 -12.79 49.19 18.72
C ILE A 9 -11.54 48.29 18.85
N LEU A 10 -10.58 48.69 19.70
CA LEU A 10 -9.37 47.89 19.95
C LEU A 10 -9.72 46.55 20.61
N SER A 11 -10.70 46.54 21.53
CA SER A 11 -11.15 45.32 22.18
C SER A 11 -11.79 44.34 21.18
N LEU A 12 -12.62 44.83 20.27
CA LEU A 12 -13.21 44.01 19.18
C LEU A 12 -12.15 43.50 18.20
N ALA A 13 -11.17 44.34 17.85
CA ALA A 13 -10.06 43.93 16.99
C ALA A 13 -9.23 42.80 17.61
N TRP A 14 -8.95 42.86 18.92
CA TRP A 14 -8.26 41.78 19.64
C TRP A 14 -9.06 40.48 19.71
N VAL A 15 -10.38 40.57 19.93
CA VAL A 15 -11.26 39.39 19.91
C VAL A 15 -11.32 38.78 18.51
N GLY A 16 -11.41 39.60 17.46
CA GLY A 16 -11.38 39.15 16.07
C GLY A 16 -10.04 38.49 15.70
N LEU A 17 -8.91 39.09 16.10
CA LEU A 17 -7.58 38.52 15.91
C LEU A 17 -7.44 37.20 16.66
N LEU A 18 -7.87 37.14 17.92
CA LEU A 18 -7.84 35.92 18.73
C LEU A 18 -8.71 34.83 18.11
N ALA A 19 -9.91 35.15 17.65
CA ALA A 19 -10.79 34.21 16.95
C ALA A 19 -10.18 33.72 15.63
N ALA A 20 -9.52 34.58 14.86
CA ALA A 20 -8.82 34.20 13.64
C ALA A 20 -7.61 33.30 13.92
N VAL A 21 -6.82 33.60 14.95
CA VAL A 21 -5.69 32.76 15.39
C VAL A 21 -6.19 31.42 15.91
N LEU A 22 -7.26 31.39 16.72
CA LEU A 22 -7.90 30.15 17.16
C LEU A 22 -8.42 29.35 15.96
N PHE A 23 -9.11 29.98 15.01
CA PHE A 23 -9.59 29.32 13.79
C PHE A 23 -8.46 28.74 12.93
N MET A 24 -7.37 29.49 12.75
CA MET A 24 -6.18 29.05 12.02
C MET A 24 -5.45 27.90 12.74
N THR A 25 -5.35 27.95 14.08
CA THR A 25 -4.71 26.90 14.88
C THR A 25 -5.55 25.62 14.96
N PHE A 26 -6.87 25.71 15.10
CA PHE A 26 -7.78 24.55 15.05
C PHE A 26 -7.85 23.91 13.65
N LYS A 27 -7.75 24.68 12.56
CA LYS A 27 -7.62 24.11 11.21
C LYS A 27 -6.26 23.45 10.99
N GLY A 28 -5.18 24.03 11.49
CA GLY A 28 -3.81 23.54 11.31
C GLY A 28 -3.50 22.23 12.05
N LEU A 29 -4.18 21.96 13.18
CA LEU A 29 -4.00 20.73 13.96
C LEU A 29 -4.69 19.49 13.36
N ALA A 30 -5.58 19.69 12.39
CA ALA A 30 -6.32 18.61 11.74
C ALA A 30 -5.66 18.18 10.42
N SER A 31 -4.36 17.88 10.42
CA SER A 31 -3.81 17.05 9.35
C SER A 31 -4.39 15.64 9.52
N LYS A 32 -5.60 15.43 9.02
CA LYS A 32 -6.40 14.20 9.24
C LYS A 32 -5.79 12.95 8.62
N VAL A 33 -4.72 13.09 7.83
CA VAL A 33 -3.98 11.97 7.26
C VAL A 33 -2.80 11.64 8.17
N LYS A 34 -2.86 10.49 8.83
CA LYS A 34 -1.80 10.02 9.75
C LYS A 34 -0.67 9.37 8.96
N VAL A 35 0.58 9.75 9.20
CA VAL A 35 1.74 8.98 8.71
C VAL A 35 2.02 7.83 9.68
N ILE A 36 2.10 6.60 9.17
CA ILE A 36 2.29 5.37 9.95
C ILE A 36 3.60 4.67 9.58
N THR A 37 4.16 3.94 10.54
CA THR A 37 5.35 3.10 10.36
C THR A 37 5.01 1.76 9.70
N ARG A 38 6.01 1.00 9.24
CA ARG A 38 5.80 -0.35 8.69
C ARG A 38 5.21 -1.30 9.73
N GLY A 39 5.67 -1.25 10.99
CA GLY A 39 5.12 -2.03 12.09
C GLY A 39 3.65 -1.71 12.39
N GLU A 40 3.25 -0.43 12.31
CA GLU A 40 1.84 -0.06 12.40
C GLU A 40 1.04 -0.54 11.18
N ALA A 41 1.60 -0.46 9.97
CA ALA A 41 0.95 -0.92 8.75
C ALA A 41 0.70 -2.44 8.78
N THR A 42 1.70 -3.24 9.17
CA THR A 42 1.53 -4.70 9.31
C THR A 42 0.49 -5.04 10.38
N ARG A 43 0.45 -4.31 11.50
CA ARG A 43 -0.60 -4.46 12.52
C ARG A 43 -1.98 -4.17 11.93
N LEU A 44 -2.14 -3.07 11.20
CA LEU A 44 -3.41 -2.67 10.58
C LEU A 44 -3.88 -3.70 9.55
N ILE A 45 -2.99 -4.17 8.68
CA ILE A 45 -3.28 -5.22 7.68
C ILE A 45 -3.75 -6.50 8.39
N ASN A 46 -3.05 -6.93 9.44
CA ASN A 46 -3.31 -8.22 10.08
C ASN A 46 -4.44 -8.21 11.11
N LYS A 47 -4.79 -7.04 11.68
CA LYS A 47 -5.77 -6.95 12.80
C LYS A 47 -7.03 -6.18 12.45
N GLU A 48 -6.96 -5.23 11.52
CA GLU A 48 -8.07 -4.33 11.19
C GLU A 48 -8.48 -4.45 9.71
N ASP A 49 -7.98 -5.49 9.02
CA ASP A 49 -8.27 -5.79 7.61
C ASP A 49 -8.06 -4.56 6.70
N ALA A 50 -6.98 -3.83 6.99
CA ALA A 50 -6.66 -2.58 6.32
C ALA A 50 -6.38 -2.80 4.83
N VAL A 51 -6.94 -1.92 4.00
CA VAL A 51 -6.77 -1.97 2.55
C VAL A 51 -5.60 -1.07 2.17
N VAL A 52 -4.60 -1.67 1.52
CA VAL A 52 -3.44 -0.94 1.00
C VAL A 52 -3.78 -0.41 -0.39
N VAL A 53 -3.54 0.88 -0.62
CA VAL A 53 -3.75 1.56 -1.90
C VAL A 53 -2.41 2.04 -2.42
N ASP A 54 -1.91 1.39 -3.45
CA ASP A 54 -0.67 1.77 -4.12
C ASP A 54 -0.96 2.76 -5.24
N VAL A 55 -0.43 3.98 -5.12
CA VAL A 55 -0.62 5.08 -6.08
C VAL A 55 0.53 5.23 -7.07
N ARG A 56 1.43 4.24 -7.17
CA ARG A 56 2.48 4.21 -8.21
C ARG A 56 1.90 3.84 -9.57
N GLN A 57 2.72 4.04 -10.60
CA GLN A 57 2.41 3.60 -11.96
C GLN A 57 2.23 2.08 -12.01
N ARG A 58 1.42 1.62 -12.98
CA ARG A 58 1.04 0.21 -13.16
C ARG A 58 2.27 -0.70 -13.30
N ASP A 59 3.31 -0.24 -14.00
CA ASP A 59 4.55 -1.01 -14.20
C ASP A 59 5.35 -1.17 -12.90
N ASP A 60 5.44 -0.12 -12.07
CA ASP A 60 6.11 -0.19 -10.78
C ASP A 60 5.36 -1.08 -9.78
N PHE A 61 4.03 -1.08 -9.89
CA PHE A 61 3.17 -1.96 -9.11
C PHE A 61 3.40 -3.43 -9.50
N ARG A 62 3.43 -3.76 -10.79
CA ARG A 62 3.65 -5.12 -11.31
C ARG A 62 5.01 -5.71 -10.91
N LYS A 63 6.06 -4.88 -10.89
CA LYS A 63 7.41 -5.30 -10.45
C LYS A 63 7.47 -5.74 -8.98
N GLY A 64 6.54 -5.27 -8.16
CA GLY A 64 6.47 -5.62 -6.75
C GLY A 64 5.60 -4.65 -5.98
N HIS A 65 4.60 -5.16 -5.27
CA HIS A 65 3.69 -4.40 -4.42
C HIS A 65 3.38 -5.16 -3.13
N ILE A 66 2.79 -4.48 -2.15
CA ILE A 66 2.37 -5.12 -0.89
C ILE A 66 1.21 -6.08 -1.20
N ALA A 67 1.20 -7.26 -0.60
CA ALA A 67 0.15 -8.26 -0.81
C ALA A 67 -1.26 -7.68 -0.60
N ASN A 68 -2.21 -8.08 -1.47
CA ASN A 68 -3.60 -7.63 -1.48
C ASN A 68 -3.79 -6.10 -1.63
N SER A 69 -2.77 -5.37 -2.07
CA SER A 69 -2.92 -3.94 -2.35
C SER A 69 -3.70 -3.68 -3.63
N LEU A 70 -4.48 -2.60 -3.64
CA LEU A 70 -5.19 -2.10 -4.80
C LEU A 70 -4.34 -1.02 -5.47
N ASN A 71 -4.08 -1.16 -6.76
CA ASN A 71 -3.40 -0.11 -7.51
C ASN A 71 -4.42 0.90 -8.06
N VAL A 72 -4.39 2.13 -7.54
CA VAL A 72 -5.27 3.23 -7.95
C VAL A 72 -4.42 4.45 -8.23
N LEU A 73 -4.39 4.92 -9.48
CA LEU A 73 -3.49 5.98 -9.89
C LEU A 73 -3.92 7.34 -9.30
N PRO A 74 -2.98 8.27 -9.05
CA PRO A 74 -3.31 9.62 -8.58
C PRO A 74 -4.28 10.35 -9.50
N THR A 75 -4.20 10.09 -10.82
CA THR A 75 -5.13 10.64 -11.81
C THR A 75 -6.56 10.11 -11.68
N GLU A 76 -6.72 8.83 -11.34
CA GLU A 76 -8.03 8.19 -11.09
C GLU A 76 -8.65 8.75 -9.80
N ILE A 77 -7.84 8.89 -8.74
CA ILE A 77 -8.27 9.51 -7.47
C ILE A 77 -8.71 10.97 -7.71
N LYS A 78 -7.96 11.73 -8.53
CA LYS A 78 -8.31 13.12 -8.87
C LYS A 78 -9.62 13.23 -9.66
N SER A 79 -9.93 12.26 -10.52
CA SER A 79 -11.20 12.24 -11.25
C SER A 79 -12.37 11.65 -10.44
N GLY A 80 -12.13 11.20 -9.20
CA GLY A 80 -13.14 10.57 -8.36
C GLY A 80 -13.45 9.12 -8.76
N ASN A 81 -12.59 8.49 -9.55
CA ASN A 81 -12.69 7.07 -9.87
C ASN A 81 -11.87 6.25 -8.86
N PHE A 82 -12.55 5.59 -7.93
CA PHE A 82 -11.90 4.79 -6.89
C PHE A 82 -12.01 3.28 -7.13
N GLY A 83 -12.72 2.83 -8.18
CA GLY A 83 -12.84 1.41 -8.53
C GLY A 83 -13.32 0.52 -7.37
N GLU A 84 -12.57 -0.54 -7.07
CA GLU A 84 -12.90 -1.46 -5.97
C GLU A 84 -12.78 -0.84 -4.58
N LEU A 85 -12.00 0.24 -4.45
CA LEU A 85 -11.77 0.92 -3.19
C LEU A 85 -13.07 1.51 -2.60
N GLU A 86 -14.05 1.86 -3.43
CA GLU A 86 -15.38 2.33 -3.00
C GLU A 86 -16.06 1.40 -1.99
N LYS A 87 -15.83 0.09 -2.10
CA LYS A 87 -16.43 -0.92 -1.22
C LYS A 87 -15.83 -0.92 0.20
N HIS A 88 -14.75 -0.17 0.42
CA HIS A 88 -13.93 -0.24 1.62
C HIS A 88 -13.86 1.08 2.40
N LYS A 89 -14.81 2.01 2.18
CA LYS A 89 -14.83 3.34 2.81
C LYS A 89 -14.73 3.38 4.35
N ALA A 90 -15.25 2.35 5.01
CA ALA A 90 -15.22 2.23 6.48
C ALA A 90 -13.93 1.57 7.01
N LYS A 91 -13.17 0.88 6.16
CA LYS A 91 -11.93 0.19 6.57
C LYS A 91 -10.76 1.16 6.64
N PRO A 92 -9.70 0.87 7.44
CA PRO A 92 -8.47 1.63 7.39
C PRO A 92 -7.82 1.53 6.00
N ILE A 93 -7.52 2.68 5.41
CA ILE A 93 -6.87 2.80 4.10
C ILE A 93 -5.42 3.22 4.31
N ILE A 94 -4.48 2.42 3.81
CA ILE A 94 -3.06 2.73 3.85
C ILE A 94 -2.61 3.12 2.44
N VAL A 95 -2.33 4.40 2.22
CA VAL A 95 -1.88 4.92 0.94
C VAL A 95 -0.37 4.82 0.85
N VAL A 96 0.11 4.21 -0.24
CA VAL A 96 1.51 3.89 -0.47
C VAL A 96 1.95 4.46 -1.82
N CYS A 97 3.14 5.05 -1.87
CA CYS A 97 3.82 5.38 -3.11
C CYS A 97 5.27 4.89 -3.08
N ALA A 98 6.13 5.34 -4.00
CA ALA A 98 7.52 4.89 -4.06
C ALA A 98 8.32 5.23 -2.79
N ASN A 99 8.18 6.46 -2.27
CA ASN A 99 9.04 7.01 -1.20
C ASN A 99 8.27 7.70 -0.06
N GLY A 100 6.93 7.64 -0.06
CA GLY A 100 6.07 8.28 0.95
C GLY A 100 5.76 9.77 0.73
N VAL A 101 6.32 10.43 -0.29
CA VAL A 101 6.09 11.86 -0.54
C VAL A 101 4.88 12.08 -1.46
N SER A 102 4.83 11.39 -2.60
CA SER A 102 3.79 11.60 -3.61
C SER A 102 2.40 11.07 -3.22
N SER A 103 2.27 10.31 -2.13
CA SER A 103 1.00 9.78 -1.65
C SER A 103 0.16 10.79 -0.86
N GLN A 104 0.73 11.92 -0.43
CA GLN A 104 0.05 12.91 0.42
C GLN A 104 -1.19 13.51 -0.23
N GLU A 105 -1.09 13.92 -1.50
CA GLU A 105 -2.23 14.49 -2.24
C GLU A 105 -3.35 13.46 -2.42
N SER A 106 -3.00 12.25 -2.85
CA SER A 106 -3.97 11.15 -3.01
C SER A 106 -4.70 10.83 -1.69
N ALA A 107 -3.98 10.78 -0.57
CA ALA A 107 -4.59 10.52 0.73
C ALA A 107 -5.55 11.64 1.18
N ALA A 108 -5.20 12.91 0.92
CA ALA A 108 -6.10 14.02 1.21
C ALA A 108 -7.38 13.97 0.36
N LEU A 109 -7.27 13.59 -0.92
CA LEU A 109 -8.41 13.41 -1.81
C LEU A 109 -9.31 12.25 -1.39
N LEU A 110 -8.72 11.11 -1.00
CA LEU A 110 -9.47 9.98 -0.44
C LEU A 110 -10.23 10.40 0.82
N HIS A 111 -9.57 11.10 1.75
CA HIS A 111 -10.28 11.57 2.93
C HIS A 111 -11.45 12.51 2.59
N LYS A 112 -11.26 13.40 1.61
CA LYS A 112 -12.33 14.29 1.11
C LYS A 112 -13.47 13.52 0.42
N ALA A 113 -13.18 12.37 -0.19
CA ALA A 113 -14.15 11.50 -0.84
C ALA A 113 -14.95 10.60 0.14
N GLY A 114 -14.71 10.74 1.45
CA GLY A 114 -15.48 10.02 2.49
C GLY A 114 -14.80 8.75 3.01
N PHE A 115 -13.52 8.54 2.73
CA PHE A 115 -12.74 7.50 3.38
C PHE A 115 -12.38 7.94 4.81
N GLU A 116 -12.94 7.25 5.79
CA GLU A 116 -12.93 7.71 7.20
C GLU A 116 -11.53 7.68 7.82
N GLN A 117 -10.76 6.63 7.50
CA GLN A 117 -9.49 6.32 8.15
C GLN A 117 -8.39 6.20 7.09
N VAL A 118 -7.73 7.32 6.75
CA VAL A 118 -6.67 7.34 5.73
C VAL A 118 -5.31 7.60 6.38
N ALA A 119 -4.37 6.69 6.13
CA ALA A 119 -3.00 6.75 6.61
C ALA A 119 -1.99 6.69 5.45
N LEU A 120 -0.80 7.26 5.65
CA LEU A 120 0.31 7.23 4.71
C LEU A 120 1.41 6.30 5.23
N LEU A 121 1.88 5.37 4.40
CA LEU A 121 3.04 4.56 4.77
C LEU A 121 4.32 5.39 4.70
N LYS A 122 5.02 5.53 5.83
CA LYS A 122 6.31 6.21 5.92
C LYS A 122 7.34 5.54 5.00
N GLU A 123 8.01 6.36 4.18
CA GLU A 123 9.01 5.96 3.16
C GLU A 123 8.46 5.05 2.05
N GLY A 124 7.15 4.84 1.97
CA GLY A 124 6.50 4.11 0.89
C GLY A 124 7.03 2.69 0.71
N ILE A 125 7.06 2.23 -0.54
CA ILE A 125 7.60 0.92 -0.92
C ILE A 125 9.10 0.83 -0.67
N ALA A 126 9.87 1.90 -0.87
CA ALA A 126 11.31 1.89 -0.60
C ALA A 126 11.62 1.53 0.85
N GLY A 127 10.87 2.09 1.80
CA GLY A 127 10.99 1.74 3.21
C GLY A 127 10.54 0.30 3.51
N TRP A 128 9.48 -0.16 2.85
CA TRP A 128 8.98 -1.54 3.00
C TRP A 128 10.01 -2.56 2.50
N SER A 129 10.54 -2.39 1.29
CA SER A 129 11.56 -3.27 0.73
C SER A 129 12.89 -3.15 1.48
N GLY A 130 13.24 -1.96 1.97
CA GLY A 130 14.46 -1.74 2.75
C GLY A 130 14.48 -2.49 4.10
N GLU A 131 13.31 -2.78 4.67
CA GLU A 131 13.13 -3.64 5.84
C GLU A 131 12.96 -5.13 5.47
N ASN A 132 13.22 -5.52 4.21
CA ASN A 132 13.05 -6.87 3.65
C ASN A 132 11.65 -7.44 3.85
N LEU A 133 10.62 -6.58 3.89
CA LEU A 133 9.23 -7.01 3.98
C LEU A 133 8.73 -7.53 2.63
N PRO A 134 7.83 -8.53 2.62
CA PRO A 134 7.47 -9.24 1.40
C PRO A 134 6.73 -8.34 0.41
N LEU A 135 7.08 -8.47 -0.86
CA LEU A 135 6.38 -7.91 -2.01
C LEU A 135 5.91 -9.05 -2.92
N VAL A 136 4.81 -8.82 -3.62
CA VAL A 136 4.23 -9.76 -4.60
C VAL A 136 4.21 -9.12 -5.98
N ARG A 137 4.27 -9.93 -7.04
CA ARG A 137 4.27 -9.47 -8.44
C ARG A 137 2.94 -9.65 -9.17
N GLY A 138 1.88 -10.02 -8.44
CA GLY A 138 0.52 -10.17 -8.99
C GLY A 138 0.37 -11.27 -10.05
N VAL A 139 1.28 -12.25 -10.05
CA VAL A 139 1.24 -13.40 -10.98
C VAL A 139 0.25 -14.43 -10.46
N ALA A 140 -0.64 -14.91 -11.33
CA ALA A 140 -1.50 -16.04 -11.00
C ALA A 140 -0.67 -17.33 -11.00
N PHE A 141 -0.82 -18.15 -9.95
CA PHE A 141 -0.17 -19.45 -9.86
C PHE A 141 -1.17 -20.50 -9.38
N GLN A 142 -0.91 -21.75 -9.76
CA GLN A 142 -1.66 -22.91 -9.27
C GLN A 142 -0.72 -23.76 -8.42
N GLU A 143 -1.08 -23.96 -7.15
CA GLU A 143 -0.43 -24.96 -6.31
C GLU A 143 -1.03 -26.33 -6.62
N LEU A 144 -0.18 -27.28 -6.97
CA LEU A 144 -0.54 -28.68 -7.18
C LEU A 144 0.00 -29.48 -5.99
N PRO A 145 -0.83 -29.74 -4.95
CA PRO A 145 -0.39 -30.56 -3.83
C PRO A 145 -0.15 -31.99 -4.32
N ILE A 146 1.06 -32.50 -4.07
CA ILE A 146 1.45 -33.87 -4.43
C ILE A 146 1.57 -34.79 -3.22
N ASP A 147 1.44 -34.24 -2.02
CA ASP A 147 1.55 -35.00 -0.78
C ASP A 147 0.44 -36.06 -0.70
N GLY A 148 0.84 -37.32 -0.47
CA GLY A 148 -0.09 -38.45 -0.44
C GLY A 148 -0.60 -38.94 -1.80
N ASP A 149 -0.15 -38.35 -2.92
CA ASP A 149 -0.56 -38.72 -4.27
C ASP A 149 0.65 -39.23 -5.09
N ALA A 150 0.81 -40.57 -5.11
CA ALA A 150 1.94 -41.21 -5.79
C ALA A 150 1.98 -40.93 -7.31
N ALA A 151 0.82 -40.82 -7.95
CA ALA A 151 0.74 -40.57 -9.39
C ALA A 151 1.18 -39.14 -9.73
N LYS A 152 0.73 -38.13 -8.97
CA LYS A 152 1.21 -36.76 -9.14
C LYS A 152 2.70 -36.62 -8.84
N ARG A 153 3.21 -37.36 -7.84
CA ARG A 153 4.65 -37.40 -7.55
C ARG A 153 5.45 -37.99 -8.71
N GLU A 154 4.98 -39.07 -9.32
CA GLU A 154 5.61 -39.66 -10.49
C GLU A 154 5.59 -38.71 -11.69
N GLU A 155 4.46 -38.02 -11.92
CA GLU A 155 4.36 -36.99 -12.97
C GLU A 155 5.36 -35.84 -12.72
N MET A 156 5.47 -35.34 -11.48
CA MET A 156 6.43 -34.32 -11.12
C MET A 156 7.87 -34.78 -11.40
N ILE A 157 8.24 -36.01 -11.03
CA ILE A 157 9.57 -36.57 -11.30
C ILE A 157 9.82 -36.66 -12.80
N LYS A 158 8.83 -37.12 -13.57
CA LYS A 158 8.93 -37.23 -15.03
C LYS A 158 9.12 -35.86 -15.70
N ARG A 159 8.46 -34.82 -15.20
CA ARG A 159 8.51 -33.46 -15.77
C ARG A 159 9.73 -32.64 -15.32
N SER A 160 10.20 -32.84 -14.09
CA SER A 160 11.29 -32.05 -13.49
C SER A 160 12.63 -32.77 -13.46
N GLY A 161 12.65 -34.10 -13.58
CA GLY A 161 13.81 -34.93 -13.29
C GLY A 161 14.24 -34.93 -11.81
N ARG A 162 13.49 -34.26 -10.92
CA ARG A 162 13.81 -34.11 -9.49
C ARG A 162 12.76 -34.81 -8.62
N THR A 163 13.18 -35.24 -7.42
CA THR A 163 12.32 -35.94 -6.46
C THR A 163 11.90 -35.08 -5.26
N THR A 164 12.48 -33.89 -5.12
CA THR A 164 12.24 -32.96 -4.00
C THR A 164 11.18 -31.93 -4.37
N VAL A 165 10.47 -31.40 -3.37
CA VAL A 165 9.53 -30.26 -3.53
C VAL A 165 10.13 -28.99 -2.91
N PRO A 166 9.68 -27.79 -3.33
CA PRO A 166 8.79 -27.53 -4.47
C PRO A 166 9.50 -27.73 -5.83
N GLN A 167 8.73 -28.01 -6.88
CA GLN A 167 9.17 -27.91 -8.28
C GLN A 167 8.33 -26.86 -8.99
N ILE A 168 9.00 -25.83 -9.49
CA ILE A 168 8.39 -24.61 -10.00
C ILE A 168 8.47 -24.63 -11.52
N PHE A 169 7.33 -24.34 -12.16
CA PHE A 169 7.20 -24.23 -13.60
C PHE A 169 6.55 -22.89 -13.95
N ILE A 170 7.07 -22.22 -14.98
CA ILE A 170 6.50 -20.99 -15.55
C ILE A 170 6.24 -21.26 -17.03
N ASP A 171 5.00 -21.08 -17.51
CA ASP A 171 4.61 -21.38 -18.90
C ASP A 171 5.12 -22.73 -19.43
N ALA A 172 4.97 -23.77 -18.62
CA ALA A 172 5.47 -25.14 -18.84
C ALA A 172 7.00 -25.33 -18.83
N GLN A 173 7.80 -24.26 -18.79
CA GLN A 173 9.24 -24.33 -18.57
C GLN A 173 9.54 -24.69 -17.12
N HIS A 174 10.38 -25.71 -16.90
CA HIS A 174 10.86 -26.07 -15.57
C HIS A 174 11.93 -25.07 -15.11
N ILE A 175 11.69 -24.44 -13.96
CA ILE A 175 12.62 -23.49 -13.35
C ILE A 175 13.53 -24.18 -12.34
N GLY A 176 12.99 -25.13 -11.58
CA GLY A 176 13.71 -25.84 -10.52
C GLY A 176 12.98 -25.73 -9.18
N GLY A 177 13.76 -25.72 -8.09
CA GLY A 177 13.24 -25.53 -6.74
C GLY A 177 13.22 -24.06 -6.31
N CYS A 178 13.08 -23.85 -5.00
CA CYS A 178 13.06 -22.52 -4.38
C CYS A 178 14.36 -21.74 -4.67
N ASP A 179 15.52 -22.39 -4.47
CA ASP A 179 16.83 -21.76 -4.67
C ASP A 179 17.06 -21.36 -6.14
N ASP A 180 16.65 -22.20 -7.09
CA ASP A 180 16.77 -21.92 -8.52
C ASP A 180 15.92 -20.70 -8.92
N LEU A 181 14.71 -20.57 -8.35
CA LEU A 181 13.85 -19.42 -8.57
C LEU A 181 14.47 -18.12 -8.01
N TYR A 182 14.98 -18.15 -6.78
CA TYR A 182 15.65 -16.98 -6.18
C TYR A 182 16.91 -16.59 -6.96
N ALA A 183 17.70 -17.57 -7.41
CA ALA A 183 18.87 -17.31 -8.24
C ALA A 183 18.50 -16.71 -9.61
N LEU A 184 17.38 -17.13 -10.19
CA LEU A 184 16.82 -16.57 -11.42
C LEU A 184 16.36 -15.12 -11.22
N ASP A 185 15.71 -14.82 -10.10
CA ASP A 185 15.26 -13.47 -9.77
C ASP A 185 16.43 -12.51 -9.52
N ALA A 186 17.42 -12.95 -8.74
CA ALA A 186 18.60 -12.15 -8.39
C ALA A 186 19.42 -11.71 -9.62
N ARG A 187 19.41 -12.51 -10.69
CA ARG A 187 20.07 -12.18 -11.97
C ARG A 187 19.16 -11.45 -12.98
N GLY A 188 17.96 -11.04 -12.56
CA GLY A 188 16.98 -10.34 -13.39
C GLY A 188 16.32 -11.20 -14.48
N GLY A 189 16.45 -12.52 -14.40
CA GLY A 189 15.91 -13.45 -15.40
C GLY A 189 14.46 -13.86 -15.15
N LEU A 190 13.88 -13.49 -14.00
CA LEU A 190 12.51 -13.86 -13.64
C LEU A 190 11.47 -12.94 -14.30
N ASP A 191 11.69 -11.63 -14.29
CA ASP A 191 10.72 -10.65 -14.83
C ASP A 191 10.28 -10.93 -16.29
N PRO A 192 11.17 -11.31 -17.22
CA PRO A 192 10.76 -11.65 -18.59
C PRO A 192 9.90 -12.90 -18.71
N LEU A 193 9.86 -13.75 -17.67
CA LEU A 193 9.02 -14.95 -17.65
C LEU A 193 7.64 -14.71 -17.02
N LEU A 194 7.42 -13.55 -16.41
CA LEU A 194 6.18 -13.22 -15.70
C LEU A 194 5.31 -12.18 -16.44
N SER A 195 5.71 -11.78 -17.65
CA SER A 195 5.11 -10.70 -18.44
C SER A 195 3.98 -11.15 -19.35
#